data_AF-A0A1E5NZ62-F1
#
_entry.id   AF-A0A1E5NZ62-F1
#
_cell.length_a   1.000
_cell.length_b   1.000
_cell.length_c   1.000
_cell.angle_alpha   90.00
_cell.angle_beta   90.00
_cell.angle_gamma   90.00
#
_symmetry.space_group_name_H-M   'P 1'
#
loop_
_entity.id
_entity.type
_entity.pdbx_description
1 polymer ?
#
loop_
_entity_poly.entity_id
_entity_poly.type
_entity_poly.pdbx_seq_one_letter_code
_entity_poly.pdbx_strand_id
1 'polypeptide(L)'
;MPYGLGADSTAILLMFLADSAAHGLEPDLSDLIAVHAITVDEFVDSLDYVNRLVLPLLRTRSVRLVQVCRGGKSDIDGVLVLDDSRTPRRIHAAGPWRLSDELRAAGTVPQLANGQRRCSIRFKGWDLDNWAAAEFGARTFRRVIGYHADELGRAEKGTAIQHRLNTEAGRIVCEPRYRPGWTGPPWRCTCSPPRVSPLKSRTAPLCVDQTEGSACDSPDTRT
;
A
#
# COMPACT_ATOMS: atom_id res chain seq x y z
N MET A 1 2.49 -1.83 0.63
CA MET A 1 1.89 -2.32 -0.63
C MET A 1 0.57 -3.02 -0.33
N PRO A 2 -0.59 -2.55 -0.80
CA PRO A 2 -1.82 -3.33 -0.74
C PRO A 2 -1.69 -4.63 -1.54
N TYR A 3 -2.03 -5.75 -0.91
CA TYR A 3 -1.96 -7.08 -1.49
C TYR A 3 -3.38 -7.64 -1.69
N GLY A 4 -3.76 -7.82 -2.96
CA GLY A 4 -5.12 -8.21 -3.33
C GLY A 4 -5.32 -9.71 -3.56
N LEU A 5 -4.29 -10.53 -3.33
CA LEU A 5 -4.23 -11.97 -3.64
C LEU A 5 -4.36 -12.31 -5.14
N GLY A 6 -4.43 -11.31 -6.01
CA GLY A 6 -4.50 -11.48 -7.46
C GLY A 6 -3.12 -11.62 -8.11
N ALA A 7 -3.11 -11.99 -9.39
CA ALA A 7 -1.91 -12.22 -10.19
C ALA A 7 -0.98 -10.99 -10.20
N ASP A 8 -1.47 -9.79 -10.52
CA ASP A 8 -0.64 -8.59 -10.65
C ASP A 8 0.03 -8.19 -9.33
N SER A 9 -0.74 -8.19 -8.23
CA SER A 9 -0.19 -7.87 -6.91
C SER A 9 0.77 -8.96 -6.42
N THR A 10 0.57 -10.21 -6.82
CA THR A 10 1.51 -11.30 -6.51
C THR A 10 2.78 -11.17 -7.34
N ALA A 11 2.68 -10.85 -8.63
CA ALA A 11 3.83 -10.64 -9.50
C ALA A 11 4.73 -9.52 -8.98
N ILE A 12 4.16 -8.36 -8.58
CA ILE A 12 4.94 -7.26 -7.99
C ILE A 12 5.62 -7.68 -6.69
N LEU A 13 4.90 -8.39 -5.83
CA LEU A 13 5.48 -8.90 -4.59
C LEU A 13 6.66 -9.83 -4.88
N LEU A 14 6.52 -10.76 -5.83
CA LEU A 14 7.60 -11.65 -6.24
C LEU A 14 8.79 -10.90 -6.87
N MET A 15 8.55 -9.84 -7.63
CA MET A 15 9.63 -8.97 -8.15
C MET A 15 10.41 -8.33 -7.00
N PHE A 16 9.72 -7.83 -5.97
CA PHE A 16 10.38 -7.26 -4.78
C PHE A 16 11.19 -8.31 -4.00
N LEU A 17 10.68 -9.54 -3.89
CA LEU A 17 11.41 -10.63 -3.26
C LEU A 17 12.64 -11.07 -4.08
N ALA A 18 12.55 -11.01 -5.41
CA ALA A 18 13.62 -11.42 -6.30
C ALA A 18 14.80 -10.44 -6.27
N ASP A 19 14.51 -9.14 -6.33
CA ASP A 19 15.52 -8.09 -6.33
C ASP A 19 15.01 -6.81 -5.66
N SER A 20 15.16 -6.75 -4.33
CA SER A 20 14.68 -5.61 -3.54
C SER A 20 15.41 -4.31 -3.88
N ALA A 21 16.72 -4.39 -4.15
CA ALA A 21 17.57 -3.26 -4.46
C ALA A 21 17.18 -2.61 -5.80
N ALA A 22 16.88 -3.41 -6.84
CA ALA A 22 16.38 -2.89 -8.12
C ALA A 22 15.07 -2.11 -7.96
N HIS A 23 14.31 -2.39 -6.91
CA HIS A 23 13.07 -1.70 -6.57
C HIS A 23 13.21 -0.65 -5.46
N GLY A 24 14.44 -0.31 -5.06
CA GLY A 24 14.72 0.71 -4.05
C GLY A 24 14.17 0.37 -2.67
N LEU A 25 14.06 -0.92 -2.35
CA LEU A 25 13.75 -1.45 -1.03
C LEU A 25 15.06 -1.86 -0.33
N GLU A 26 15.01 -1.99 0.99
CA GLU A 26 16.14 -2.51 1.75
C GLU A 26 16.46 -3.96 1.34
N PRO A 27 17.74 -4.39 1.35
CA PRO A 27 18.12 -5.76 1.02
C PRO A 27 17.41 -6.83 1.85
N ASP A 28 17.09 -6.51 3.11
CA ASP A 28 16.36 -7.39 4.04
C ASP A 28 14.83 -7.22 4.01
N LEU A 29 14.32 -6.34 3.15
CA LEU A 29 12.90 -6.02 2.99
C LEU A 29 12.23 -5.50 4.27
N SER A 30 13.00 -4.98 5.23
CA SER A 30 12.48 -4.42 6.49
C SER A 30 11.57 -3.21 6.29
N ASP A 31 11.72 -2.50 5.16
CA ASP A 31 10.89 -1.37 4.74
C ASP A 31 9.69 -1.78 3.86
N LEU A 32 9.51 -3.07 3.57
CA LEU A 32 8.37 -3.61 2.84
C LEU A 32 7.29 -4.11 3.81
N ILE A 33 6.10 -3.52 3.70
CA ILE A 33 4.88 -4.03 4.36
C ILE A 33 3.86 -4.42 3.29
N ALA A 34 3.46 -5.68 3.27
CA ALA A 34 2.32 -6.17 2.51
C ALA A 34 1.05 -6.03 3.38
N VAL A 35 0.01 -5.42 2.84
CA VAL A 35 -1.23 -5.17 3.60
C VAL A 35 -2.40 -5.75 2.84
N HIS A 36 -3.05 -6.76 3.40
CA HIS A 36 -4.21 -7.40 2.83
C HIS A 36 -5.48 -6.90 3.52
N ALA A 37 -6.33 -6.17 2.79
CA ALA A 37 -7.67 -5.81 3.24
C ALA A 37 -8.65 -6.92 2.87
N ILE A 38 -9.10 -7.64 3.90
CA ILE A 38 -9.97 -8.79 3.82
C ILE A 38 -11.41 -8.29 3.66
N THR A 39 -12.02 -8.71 2.56
CA THR A 39 -13.44 -8.52 2.26
C THR A 39 -14.31 -9.63 2.83
N VAL A 40 -13.69 -10.73 3.25
CA VAL A 40 -14.33 -11.90 3.86
C VAL A 40 -15.23 -12.66 2.87
N ASP A 41 -14.89 -12.54 1.58
CA ASP A 41 -15.52 -13.19 0.43
C ASP A 41 -14.45 -13.49 -0.64
N GLU A 42 -13.21 -13.75 -0.21
CA GLU A 42 -12.10 -14.12 -1.10
C GLU A 42 -12.36 -15.47 -1.78
N PHE A 43 -11.90 -15.62 -3.02
CA PHE A 43 -11.97 -16.91 -3.71
C PHE A 43 -11.13 -17.95 -2.98
N VAL A 44 -11.72 -19.12 -2.73
CA VAL A 44 -11.08 -20.24 -2.03
C VAL A 44 -9.76 -20.62 -2.70
N ASP A 45 -9.72 -20.64 -4.03
CA ASP A 45 -8.50 -20.94 -4.79
C ASP A 45 -7.41 -19.89 -4.55
N SER A 46 -7.75 -18.59 -4.53
CA SER A 46 -6.79 -17.53 -4.23
C SER A 46 -6.20 -17.69 -2.82
N LEU A 47 -7.03 -18.07 -1.85
CA LEU A 47 -6.55 -18.37 -0.49
C LEU A 47 -5.61 -19.58 -0.48
N ASP A 48 -5.97 -20.68 -1.15
CA ASP A 48 -5.14 -21.88 -1.24
C ASP A 48 -3.78 -21.59 -1.90
N TYR A 49 -3.79 -20.92 -3.06
CA TYR A 49 -2.57 -20.55 -3.78
C TYR A 49 -1.65 -19.69 -2.92
N VAL A 50 -2.17 -18.65 -2.27
CA VAL A 50 -1.36 -17.76 -1.45
C VAL A 50 -0.80 -18.48 -0.22
N ASN A 51 -1.63 -19.27 0.47
CA ASN A 51 -1.20 -20.04 1.62
C ASN A 51 -0.07 -21.01 1.29
N ARG A 52 -0.15 -21.68 0.13
CA ARG A 52 0.81 -22.70 -0.30
C ARG A 52 2.06 -22.12 -0.94
N LEU A 53 1.93 -21.08 -1.76
CA LEU A 53 3.01 -20.61 -2.63
C LEU A 53 3.64 -19.30 -2.16
N VAL A 54 2.84 -18.35 -1.66
CA VAL A 54 3.30 -16.99 -1.39
C VAL A 54 3.72 -16.82 0.08
N LEU A 55 2.91 -17.28 1.03
CA LEU A 55 3.24 -17.13 2.46
C LEU A 55 4.58 -17.75 2.85
N PRO A 56 4.99 -18.94 2.37
CA PRO A 56 6.32 -19.47 2.65
C PRO A 56 7.45 -18.52 2.23
N LEU A 57 7.31 -17.87 1.08
CA LEU A 57 8.31 -16.91 0.58
C LEU A 57 8.39 -15.67 1.47
N LEU A 58 7.23 -15.14 1.90
CA LEU A 58 7.18 -14.02 2.83
C LEU A 58 7.84 -14.35 4.17
N ARG A 59 7.60 -15.55 4.70
CA ARG A 59 8.24 -16.02 5.94
C ARG A 59 9.74 -16.13 5.79
N THR A 60 10.22 -16.77 4.71
CA THR A 60 11.66 -16.94 4.46
C THR A 60 12.38 -15.61 4.35
N ARG A 61 11.72 -14.59 3.78
CA ARG A 61 12.26 -13.24 3.63
C ARG A 61 11.84 -12.27 4.75
N SER A 62 11.20 -12.76 5.82
CA SER A 62 10.73 -11.97 6.97
C SER A 62 9.90 -10.72 6.62
N VAL A 63 9.17 -10.75 5.50
CA VAL A 63 8.32 -9.63 5.07
C VAL A 63 7.11 -9.53 5.98
N ARG A 64 6.82 -8.32 6.49
CA ARG A 64 5.66 -8.05 7.34
C ARG A 64 4.38 -8.11 6.47
N LEU A 65 3.50 -9.06 6.79
CA LEU A 65 2.15 -9.13 6.28
C LEU A 65 1.18 -8.68 7.36
N VAL A 66 0.36 -7.68 7.03
CA VAL A 66 -0.72 -7.20 7.89
C VAL A 66 -2.05 -7.51 7.22
N GLN A 67 -2.95 -8.13 7.97
CA GLN A 67 -4.27 -8.53 7.52
C GLN A 67 -5.30 -7.70 8.26
N VAL A 68 -6.02 -6.85 7.54
CA VAL A 68 -6.99 -5.91 8.12
C VAL A 68 -8.38 -6.21 7.59
N CYS A 69 -9.40 -5.92 8.38
CA CYS A 69 -10.79 -6.00 7.97
C CYS A 69 -11.61 -4.91 8.65
N ARG A 70 -12.83 -4.73 8.17
CA ARG A 70 -13.79 -3.81 8.76
C ARG A 70 -14.32 -4.38 10.09
N GLY A 71 -14.34 -3.56 11.14
CA GLY A 71 -14.80 -3.97 12.47
C GLY A 71 -16.31 -4.14 12.59
N GLY A 72 -17.07 -3.53 11.67
CA GLY A 72 -18.52 -3.55 11.69
C GLY A 72 -19.16 -2.83 10.49
N LYS A 73 -20.48 -2.65 10.55
CA LYS A 73 -21.24 -1.97 9.49
C LYS A 73 -20.85 -0.50 9.38
N SER A 74 -20.67 0.18 10.51
CA SER A 74 -20.43 1.61 10.61
C SER A 74 -18.93 1.92 10.58
N ASP A 75 -18.57 3.12 10.17
CA ASP A 75 -17.17 3.58 10.18
C ASP A 75 -16.63 3.73 11.62
N ILE A 76 -17.51 3.97 12.61
CA ILE A 76 -17.13 4.03 14.04
C ILE A 76 -16.68 2.67 14.59
N ASP A 77 -17.06 1.57 13.95
CA ASP A 77 -16.63 0.23 14.33
C ASP A 77 -15.14 -0.01 13.96
N GLY A 78 -14.55 0.90 13.18
CA GLY A 78 -13.12 0.97 12.93
C GLY A 78 -12.58 -0.14 12.02
N VAL A 79 -11.25 -0.23 11.99
CA VAL A 79 -10.49 -1.27 11.30
C VAL A 79 -9.92 -2.22 12.34
N LEU A 80 -10.09 -3.52 12.12
CA LEU A 80 -9.49 -4.56 12.95
C LEU A 80 -8.30 -5.19 12.25
N VAL A 81 -7.22 -5.37 13.00
CA VAL A 81 -6.04 -6.14 12.57
C VAL A 81 -6.26 -7.60 12.99
N LEU A 82 -6.40 -8.49 12.01
CA LEU A 82 -6.63 -9.92 12.23
C LEU A 82 -5.32 -10.69 12.44
N ASP A 83 -4.25 -10.24 11.79
CA ASP A 83 -2.90 -10.77 11.92
C ASP A 83 -1.90 -9.67 11.50
N ASP A 84 -0.78 -9.59 12.21
CA ASP A 84 0.36 -8.73 11.88
C ASP A 84 1.63 -9.51 12.21
N SER A 85 2.27 -10.03 11.17
CA SER A 85 3.35 -10.99 11.35
C SER A 85 4.41 -10.88 10.26
N ARG A 86 5.66 -11.11 10.64
CA ARG A 86 6.77 -11.41 9.71
C ARG A 86 6.88 -12.91 9.42
N THR A 87 6.09 -13.73 10.09
CA THR A 87 6.00 -15.17 9.87
C THR A 87 4.56 -15.61 9.56
N PRO A 88 3.87 -15.02 8.57
CA PRO A 88 2.45 -15.28 8.33
C PRO A 88 2.20 -16.74 7.96
N ARG A 89 1.22 -17.37 8.62
CA ARG A 89 0.90 -18.80 8.44
C ARG A 89 -0.35 -19.07 7.61
N ARG A 90 -1.29 -18.11 7.55
CA ARG A 90 -2.53 -18.24 6.81
C ARG A 90 -3.07 -16.87 6.40
N ILE A 91 -3.80 -16.82 5.30
CA ILE A 91 -4.72 -15.71 5.03
C ILE A 91 -6.03 -15.95 5.79
N HIS A 92 -6.51 -14.92 6.49
CA HIS A 92 -7.78 -14.96 7.20
C HIS A 92 -8.94 -14.78 6.23
N ALA A 93 -9.88 -15.74 6.24
CA ALA A 93 -11.09 -15.71 5.41
C ALA A 93 -12.33 -15.22 6.17
N ALA A 94 -12.15 -14.70 7.39
CA ALA A 94 -13.21 -14.34 8.33
C ALA A 94 -12.87 -13.04 9.06
N GLY A 95 -13.82 -12.09 9.06
CA GLY A 95 -13.86 -10.89 9.87
C GLY A 95 -15.30 -10.65 10.37
N PRO A 96 -15.54 -9.70 11.28
CA PRO A 96 -16.85 -9.51 11.90
C PRO A 96 -17.90 -8.89 10.97
N TRP A 97 -17.50 -8.25 9.88
CA TRP A 97 -18.42 -7.69 8.89
C TRP A 97 -17.92 -7.96 7.46
N ARG A 98 -18.68 -8.78 6.72
CA ARG A 98 -18.32 -9.20 5.36
C ARG A 98 -18.90 -8.26 4.31
N LEU A 99 -18.30 -8.25 3.12
CA LEU A 99 -18.92 -7.58 1.98
C LEU A 99 -20.31 -8.16 1.69
N SER A 100 -20.47 -9.48 1.75
CA SER A 100 -21.75 -10.17 1.59
C SER A 100 -22.79 -9.79 2.65
N ASP A 101 -22.38 -9.47 3.89
CA ASP A 101 -23.29 -8.97 4.93
C ASP A 101 -23.84 -7.58 4.58
N GLU A 102 -22.96 -6.67 4.13
CA GLU A 102 -23.36 -5.34 3.68
C GLU A 102 -24.34 -5.41 2.51
N LEU A 103 -24.02 -6.24 1.52
CA LEU A 103 -24.83 -6.40 0.33
C LEU A 103 -26.19 -7.01 0.64
N ARG A 104 -26.22 -8.03 1.51
CA ARG A 104 -27.47 -8.63 2.00
C ARG A 104 -28.30 -7.63 2.79
N ALA A 105 -27.68 -6.85 3.68
CA ALA A 105 -28.37 -5.82 4.46
C ALA A 105 -28.91 -4.68 3.58
N ALA A 106 -28.23 -4.36 2.48
CA ALA A 106 -28.67 -3.36 1.51
C ALA A 106 -29.63 -3.90 0.44
N GLY A 107 -29.90 -5.21 0.41
CA GLY A 107 -30.73 -5.85 -0.62
C GLY A 107 -30.13 -5.71 -2.03
N THR A 108 -28.81 -5.75 -2.15
CA THR A 108 -28.09 -5.53 -3.43
C THR A 108 -26.97 -6.54 -3.63
N VAL A 109 -26.34 -6.50 -4.80
CA VAL A 109 -25.16 -7.30 -5.17
C VAL A 109 -24.02 -6.34 -5.56
N PRO A 110 -22.76 -6.79 -5.71
CA PRO A 110 -21.70 -5.88 -6.15
C PRO A 110 -22.06 -5.29 -7.51
N GLN A 111 -22.28 -3.97 -7.56
CA GLN A 111 -22.62 -3.25 -8.78
C GLN A 111 -21.57 -2.18 -9.08
N LEU A 112 -21.25 -2.03 -10.36
CA LEU A 112 -20.53 -0.87 -10.90
C LEU A 112 -21.55 0.23 -11.22
N ALA A 113 -22.03 0.95 -10.20
CA ALA A 113 -22.95 2.06 -10.41
C ALA A 113 -22.19 3.30 -10.92
N ASN A 114 -22.55 3.82 -12.09
CA ASN A 114 -21.94 5.03 -12.69
C ASN A 114 -20.40 4.98 -12.77
N GLY A 115 -19.85 3.79 -13.04
CA GLY A 115 -18.39 3.56 -13.05
C GLY A 115 -17.71 3.64 -11.67
N GLN A 116 -18.47 3.78 -10.59
CA GLN A 116 -17.95 3.84 -9.22
C GLN A 116 -17.83 2.44 -8.60
N ARG A 117 -16.68 2.17 -7.97
CA ARG A 117 -16.41 0.91 -7.25
C ARG A 117 -16.62 1.07 -5.75
N ARG A 118 -17.86 1.36 -5.34
CA ARG A 118 -18.22 1.64 -3.94
C ARG A 118 -17.83 0.53 -2.97
N CYS A 119 -18.03 -0.73 -3.35
CA CYS A 119 -17.65 -1.88 -2.53
C CYS A 119 -16.13 -1.92 -2.31
N SER A 120 -15.34 -1.75 -3.37
CA SER A 120 -13.87 -1.75 -3.26
C SER A 120 -13.34 -0.57 -2.46
N ILE A 121 -13.95 0.62 -2.60
CA ILE A 121 -13.56 1.79 -1.81
C ILE A 121 -13.86 1.53 -0.32
N ARG A 122 -15.05 1.01 0.00
CA ARG A 122 -15.48 0.85 1.39
C ARG A 122 -14.82 -0.30 2.15
N PHE A 123 -14.55 -1.43 1.49
CA PHE A 123 -13.99 -2.65 2.10
C PHE A 123 -12.50 -2.88 1.79
N LYS A 124 -11.87 -1.98 1.04
CA LYS A 124 -10.42 -2.06 0.78
C LYS A 124 -9.79 -0.69 0.93
N GLY A 125 -10.28 0.30 0.19
CA GLY A 125 -9.74 1.66 0.26
C GLY A 125 -9.75 2.23 1.69
N TRP A 126 -10.93 2.28 2.31
CA TRP A 126 -11.13 2.81 3.64
C TRP A 126 -10.34 2.04 4.72
N ASP A 127 -10.36 0.71 4.70
CA ASP A 127 -9.60 -0.09 5.67
C ASP A 127 -8.09 0.14 5.57
N LEU A 128 -7.56 0.18 4.33
CA LEU A 128 -6.14 0.42 4.08
C LEU A 128 -5.73 1.85 4.47
N ASP A 129 -6.55 2.84 4.17
CA ASP A 129 -6.23 4.24 4.43
C ASP A 129 -6.28 4.55 5.94
N ASN A 130 -7.28 4.02 6.65
CA ASN A 130 -7.37 4.17 8.11
C ASN A 130 -6.27 3.41 8.84
N TRP A 131 -5.97 2.18 8.42
CA TRP A 131 -4.84 1.43 8.97
C TRP A 131 -3.51 2.16 8.72
N ALA A 132 -3.27 2.65 7.50
CA ALA A 132 -2.04 3.37 7.18
C ALA A 132 -1.92 4.69 7.96
N ALA A 133 -3.03 5.39 8.19
CA ALA A 133 -3.04 6.59 9.02
C ALA A 133 -2.66 6.27 10.48
N ALA A 134 -3.16 5.16 11.03
CA ALA A 134 -2.83 4.71 12.38
C ALA A 134 -1.37 4.23 12.50
N GLU A 135 -0.90 3.43 11.53
CA GLU A 135 0.44 2.84 11.53
C GLU A 135 1.55 3.89 11.31
N PHE A 136 1.36 4.77 10.32
CA PHE A 136 2.42 5.71 9.92
C PHE A 136 2.24 7.10 10.55
N GLY A 137 1.02 7.48 10.95
CA GLY A 137 0.74 8.84 11.39
C GLY A 137 1.18 9.88 10.36
N ALA A 138 2.10 10.76 10.75
CA ALA A 138 2.71 11.78 9.90
C ALA A 138 3.95 11.26 9.11
N ARG A 139 4.42 10.04 9.36
CA ARG A 139 5.59 9.49 8.66
C ARG A 139 5.29 9.31 7.18
N THR A 140 6.30 9.58 6.37
CA THR A 140 6.25 9.40 4.92
C THR A 140 6.39 7.91 4.59
N PHE A 141 5.55 7.40 3.71
CA PHE A 141 5.64 6.02 3.24
C PHE A 141 5.31 5.92 1.76
N ARG A 142 5.77 4.84 1.13
CA ARG A 142 5.54 4.57 -0.30
C ARG A 142 4.39 3.57 -0.45
N ARG A 143 3.33 3.95 -1.17
CA ARG A 143 2.22 3.03 -1.50
C ARG A 143 2.38 2.52 -2.93
N VAL A 144 2.72 1.24 -3.05
CA VAL A 144 2.75 0.54 -4.34
C VAL A 144 1.44 -0.20 -4.54
N ILE A 145 0.75 0.03 -5.66
CA ILE A 145 -0.44 -0.72 -6.08
C ILE A 145 -0.14 -1.43 -7.40
N GLY A 146 -0.51 -2.71 -7.49
CA GLY A 146 -0.43 -3.46 -8.74
C GLY A 146 -1.66 -3.26 -9.60
N TYR A 147 -1.53 -2.47 -10.66
CA TYR A 147 -2.51 -2.37 -11.73
C TYR A 147 -2.05 -3.20 -12.92
N HIS A 148 -3.00 -3.83 -13.61
CA HIS A 148 -2.72 -4.46 -14.90
C HIS A 148 -2.34 -3.40 -15.95
N ALA A 149 -1.58 -3.76 -16.98
CA ALA A 149 -1.15 -2.83 -18.04
C ALA A 149 -2.34 -2.12 -18.73
N ASP A 150 -3.44 -2.85 -18.92
CA ASP A 150 -4.68 -2.32 -19.52
C ASP A 150 -5.52 -1.46 -18.55
N GLU A 151 -5.09 -1.32 -17.29
CA GLU A 151 -5.76 -0.49 -16.28
C GLU A 151 -5.11 0.89 -16.11
N LEU A 152 -4.36 1.39 -17.10
CA LEU A 152 -3.62 2.66 -17.00
C LEU A 152 -4.50 3.83 -16.52
N GLY A 153 -5.69 4.02 -17.10
CA GLY A 153 -6.60 5.10 -16.68
C GLY A 153 -7.10 4.96 -15.24
N ARG A 154 -7.09 3.75 -14.68
CA ARG A 154 -7.38 3.50 -13.26
C ARG A 154 -6.16 3.77 -12.40
N ALA A 155 -4.97 3.40 -12.88
CA ALA A 155 -3.71 3.69 -12.22
C ALA A 155 -3.51 5.21 -12.04
N GLU A 156 -3.72 5.99 -13.11
CA GLU A 156 -3.59 7.45 -13.07
C GLU A 156 -4.58 8.10 -12.08
N LYS A 157 -5.85 7.68 -12.09
CA LYS A 157 -6.84 8.15 -11.11
C LYS A 157 -6.47 7.78 -9.68
N GLY A 158 -5.98 6.55 -9.46
CA GLY A 158 -5.51 6.09 -8.17
C GLY A 158 -4.32 6.91 -7.66
N THR A 159 -3.33 7.14 -8.54
CA THR A 159 -2.16 7.98 -8.28
C THR A 159 -2.58 9.40 -7.91
N ALA A 160 -3.49 10.03 -8.66
CA ALA A 160 -3.96 11.39 -8.38
C ALA A 160 -4.65 11.51 -7.00
N ILE A 161 -5.48 10.52 -6.63
CA ILE A 161 -6.13 10.48 -5.31
C ILE A 161 -5.07 10.31 -4.21
N GLN A 162 -4.12 9.41 -4.39
CA GLN A 162 -3.06 9.17 -3.42
C GLN A 162 -2.16 10.40 -3.25
N HIS A 163 -1.83 11.08 -4.35
CA HIS A 163 -1.05 12.32 -4.34
C HIS A 163 -1.76 13.38 -3.49
N ARG A 164 -3.08 13.56 -3.69
CA ARG A 164 -3.88 14.50 -2.89
C ARG A 164 -3.85 14.16 -1.40
N LEU A 165 -4.15 12.90 -1.04
CA LEU A 165 -4.17 12.46 0.37
C LEU A 165 -2.79 12.57 1.04
N ASN A 166 -1.73 12.24 0.33
CA ASN A 166 -0.37 12.41 0.83
C ASN A 166 -0.02 13.88 1.01
N THR A 167 -0.38 14.74 0.06
CA THR A 167 -0.14 16.19 0.16
C THR A 167 -0.89 16.80 1.33
N GLU A 168 -2.17 16.46 1.52
CA GLU A 168 -3.00 16.91 2.64
C GLU A 168 -2.42 16.45 3.99
N ALA A 169 -1.81 15.27 4.05
CA ALA A 169 -1.16 14.73 5.23
C ALA A 169 0.32 15.18 5.39
N GLY A 170 0.86 16.01 4.51
CA GLY A 170 2.26 16.45 4.54
C GLY A 170 3.28 15.34 4.24
N ARG A 171 2.89 14.30 3.50
CA ARG A 171 3.72 13.12 3.19
C ARG A 171 4.44 13.27 1.84
N ILE A 172 5.64 12.67 1.73
CA ILE A 172 6.36 12.53 0.45
C ILE A 172 5.55 11.62 -0.49
N VAL A 173 5.42 12.05 -1.75
CA VAL A 173 4.73 11.29 -2.79
C VAL A 173 5.75 10.49 -3.59
N CYS A 174 5.54 9.18 -3.70
CA CYS A 174 6.33 8.32 -4.58
C CYS A 174 5.39 7.55 -5.51
N GLU A 175 5.65 7.65 -6.80
CA GLU A 175 4.82 7.07 -7.85
C GLU A 175 5.51 5.87 -8.51
N PRO A 176 4.85 4.70 -8.56
CA PRO A 176 5.20 3.66 -9.52
C PRO A 176 5.12 4.18 -10.95
N ARG A 177 6.14 3.90 -11.77
CA ARG A 177 6.04 4.10 -13.22
C ARG A 177 5.59 2.81 -13.89
N TYR A 178 4.39 2.86 -14.45
CA TYR A 178 3.74 1.72 -15.12
C TYR A 178 4.05 1.61 -16.64
N ARG A 179 5.12 2.27 -17.16
CA ARG A 179 5.37 2.31 -18.62
C ARG A 179 6.14 1.08 -19.14
N PRO A 180 5.64 0.38 -20.18
CA PRO A 180 6.43 -0.61 -20.91
C PRO A 180 7.65 0.03 -21.61
N GLY A 181 8.80 -0.65 -21.58
CA GLY A 181 10.01 -0.27 -22.34
C GLY A 181 10.94 0.77 -21.68
N TRP A 182 10.75 1.07 -20.40
CA TRP A 182 11.55 2.08 -19.69
C TRP A 182 12.77 1.48 -18.96
N THR A 183 13.93 2.13 -19.07
CA THR A 183 15.25 1.61 -18.63
C THR A 183 15.87 2.34 -17.43
N GLY A 184 15.14 3.22 -16.73
CA GLY A 184 15.64 3.89 -15.52
C GLY A 184 15.22 3.20 -14.20
N PRO A 185 15.36 3.88 -13.05
CA PRO A 185 14.93 3.36 -11.73
C PRO A 185 13.40 3.29 -11.54
N PRO A 186 12.75 2.16 -11.20
CA PRO A 186 11.28 1.88 -11.38
C PRO A 186 10.26 2.88 -10.78
N TRP A 187 10.71 3.94 -10.12
CA TRP A 187 9.95 4.90 -9.35
C TRP A 187 10.32 6.34 -9.69
N ARG A 188 9.39 7.26 -9.48
CA ARG A 188 9.69 8.69 -9.34
C ARG A 188 9.13 9.17 -8.00
N CYS A 189 9.99 9.69 -7.12
CA CYS A 189 9.54 10.36 -5.89
C CYS A 189 9.57 11.87 -6.11
N THR A 190 8.49 12.55 -5.72
CA THR A 190 8.40 14.01 -5.70
C THR A 190 8.02 14.45 -4.29
N CYS A 191 8.88 15.27 -3.70
CA CYS A 191 8.56 15.94 -2.45
C CYS A 191 7.62 17.10 -2.78
N SER A 192 6.34 17.01 -2.39
CA SER A 192 5.49 18.20 -2.32
C SER A 192 5.79 18.90 -0.99
N PRO A 193 6.21 20.19 -0.99
CA PRO A 193 6.35 20.91 0.27
C PRO A 193 4.99 20.95 0.98
N PRO A 194 4.94 20.84 2.32
CA PRO A 194 3.70 21.04 3.04
C PRO A 194 3.14 22.42 2.69
N ARG A 195 1.81 22.54 2.57
CA ARG A 195 1.18 23.87 2.51
C ARG A 195 1.40 24.55 3.86
N VAL A 196 2.52 25.26 4.00
CA VAL A 196 2.75 26.12 5.15
C VAL A 196 1.74 27.26 5.04
N SER A 197 0.77 27.32 5.95
CA SER A 197 0.00 28.56 6.16
C SER A 197 0.99 29.69 6.42
N PRO A 198 0.82 30.89 5.85
CA PRO A 198 1.86 31.90 5.82
C PRO A 198 2.00 32.58 7.19
N LEU A 199 2.57 31.91 8.18
CA LEU A 199 3.01 32.55 9.41
C LEU A 199 4.32 31.93 9.93
N LYS A 200 5.41 32.63 9.59
CA LYS A 200 6.65 32.82 10.34
C LYS A 200 7.31 31.58 10.96
N SER A 201 8.27 31.00 10.25
CA SER A 201 9.64 30.82 10.79
C SER A 201 10.62 30.51 9.67
N ARG A 202 11.75 31.23 9.66
CA ARG A 202 12.84 31.10 8.70
C ARG A 202 13.74 29.94 9.12
N THR A 203 13.38 28.73 8.71
CA THR A 203 14.36 27.64 8.55
C THR A 203 13.87 26.75 7.42
N ALA A 204 14.47 26.90 6.24
CA ALA A 204 14.21 25.98 5.14
C ALA A 204 14.77 24.61 5.53
N PRO A 205 13.99 23.51 5.49
CA PRO A 205 14.60 22.20 5.53
C PRO A 205 15.37 21.99 4.21
N LEU A 206 16.64 21.61 4.34
CA LEU A 206 17.49 21.18 3.23
C LEU A 206 16.85 19.93 2.59
N CYS A 207 16.21 20.10 1.43
CA CYS A 207 15.82 18.99 0.57
C CYS A 207 16.86 18.89 -0.56
N VAL A 208 17.71 17.88 -0.50
CA VAL A 208 18.56 17.48 -1.62
C VAL A 208 17.73 16.55 -2.51
N ASP A 209 17.67 16.87 -3.79
CA ASP A 209 17.09 16.03 -4.84
C ASP A 209 17.92 14.73 -4.90
N GLN A 210 17.41 13.63 -4.34
CA GLN A 210 18.09 12.33 -4.43
C GLN A 210 17.72 11.66 -5.76
N THR A 211 18.23 12.23 -6.84
CA THR A 211 18.46 11.52 -8.09
C THR A 211 19.94 11.18 -8.15
N GLU A 212 20.31 10.03 -7.59
CA GLU A 212 21.51 9.23 -7.87
C GLU A 212 21.97 8.51 -6.61
N GLY A 213 22.23 7.22 -6.75
CA GLY A 213 22.82 6.42 -5.68
C GLY A 213 24.26 6.88 -5.42
N SER A 214 24.48 7.47 -4.26
CA SER A 214 25.74 7.32 -3.54
C SER A 214 25.45 7.33 -2.04
N ALA A 215 25.90 6.28 -1.36
CA ALA A 215 26.33 6.43 0.02
C ALA A 215 27.55 7.36 0.01
N CYS A 216 27.58 8.37 0.89
CA CYS A 216 28.80 8.85 1.54
C CYS A 216 28.52 9.93 2.58
N ASP A 217 29.04 9.64 3.78
CA ASP A 217 29.80 10.51 4.67
C ASP A 217 29.14 11.70 5.38
N SER A 218 29.16 11.57 6.71
CA SER A 218 29.09 12.67 7.67
C SER A 218 30.38 13.49 7.60
N PRO A 219 30.33 14.83 7.60
CA PRO A 219 31.53 15.62 7.78
C PRO A 219 31.90 15.66 9.27
N ASP A 220 33.03 15.03 9.55
CA ASP A 220 33.93 15.34 10.66
C ASP A 220 34.10 16.85 10.80
N THR A 221 33.90 17.38 12.01
CA THR A 221 34.36 18.73 12.38
C THR A 221 35.01 18.65 13.75
N ARG A 222 36.30 18.29 13.76
CA ARG A 222 37.27 18.89 14.66
C ARG A 222 37.63 20.29 14.17
N THR A 223 37.34 21.30 14.98
CA THR A 223 38.33 22.32 15.40
C THR A 223 37.82 23.01 16.65
#